data_AF-A0A7C4ZG39-F1
#
_entry.id   AF-A0A7C4ZG39-F1
#
_cell.length_a   1.000
_cell.length_b   1.000
_cell.length_c   1.000
_cell.angle_alpha   90.00
_cell.angle_beta   90.00
_cell.angle_gamma   90.00
#
_symmetry.space_group_name_H-M   'P 1'
#
loop_
_entity.id
_entity.type
_entity.pdbx_description
1 polymer ?
#
loop_
_entity_poly.entity_id
_entity_poly.type
_entity_poly.pdbx_seq_one_letter_code
_entity_poly.pdbx_strand_id
1 'polypeptide(L)'
;MNRKVLRQLGELQLGDLIEVTWLDASRGRLETVEELREAGAAGAEIDLPVTSYGVYIGAFGKIAKHIVLVASQWLFAQGYGQIDCTIIPVGTVENIRVLLPKLMDAENVRVCQQAFIHGRARRLMR
;
A
#
# COMPACT_ATOMS: atom_id res chain seq x y z
N MET A 1 -18.43 -3.58 -2.82
CA MET A 1 -17.04 -4.06 -2.66
C MET A 1 -16.85 -5.31 -3.53
N ASN A 2 -15.80 -5.33 -4.36
CA ASN A 2 -15.60 -6.36 -5.38
C ASN A 2 -15.38 -7.75 -4.75
N ARG A 3 -16.25 -8.73 -5.05
CA ARG A 3 -16.16 -10.10 -4.49
C ARG A 3 -14.84 -10.80 -4.83
N LYS A 4 -14.26 -10.52 -6.00
CA LYS A 4 -12.96 -11.04 -6.43
C LYS A 4 -11.85 -10.58 -5.48
N VAL A 5 -11.81 -9.29 -5.19
CA VAL A 5 -10.80 -8.68 -4.31
C VAL A 5 -10.90 -9.22 -2.90
N LEU A 6 -12.11 -9.39 -2.37
CA LEU A 6 -12.30 -9.95 -1.04
C LEU A 6 -11.80 -11.39 -0.93
N ARG A 7 -12.01 -12.20 -1.98
CA ARG A 7 -11.44 -13.55 -2.06
C ARG A 7 -9.91 -13.50 -2.10
N GLN A 8 -9.35 -12.71 -3.00
CA GLN A 8 -7.89 -12.55 -3.13
C GLN A 8 -7.25 -12.10 -1.80
N LEU A 9 -7.88 -11.14 -1.11
CA LEU A 9 -7.42 -10.65 0.19
C LEU A 9 -7.46 -11.74 1.28
N GLY A 10 -8.45 -12.63 1.24
CA GLY A 10 -8.56 -13.75 2.18
C GLY A 10 -7.53 -14.86 1.93
N GLU A 11 -6.95 -14.93 0.73
CA GLU A 11 -5.91 -15.90 0.36
C GLU A 11 -4.50 -15.41 0.72
N LEU A 12 -4.30 -14.09 0.85
CA LEU A 12 -3.00 -13.51 1.17
C LEU A 12 -2.46 -13.97 2.51
N GLN A 13 -1.15 -14.22 2.56
CA GLN A 13 -0.40 -14.45 3.78
C GLN A 13 0.46 -13.24 4.12
N LEU A 14 0.59 -12.97 5.42
CA LEU A 14 1.54 -11.98 5.89
C LEU A 14 2.96 -12.31 5.42
N GLY A 15 3.65 -11.31 4.88
CA GLY A 15 5.00 -11.45 4.35
C GLY A 15 5.08 -11.79 2.86
N ASP A 16 3.95 -12.00 2.18
CA ASP A 16 3.92 -12.18 0.73
C ASP A 16 4.34 -10.88 0.01
N LEU A 17 5.21 -10.98 -0.99
CA LEU A 17 5.42 -9.91 -1.96
C LEU A 17 4.25 -9.93 -2.95
N ILE A 18 3.54 -8.82 -3.04
CA ILE A 18 2.36 -8.71 -3.89
C ILE A 18 2.41 -7.50 -4.82
N GLU A 19 1.68 -7.62 -5.91
CA GLU A 19 1.31 -6.57 -6.84
C GLU A 19 -0.16 -6.23 -6.59
N VAL A 20 -0.48 -4.94 -6.48
CA VAL A 20 -1.84 -4.44 -6.31
C VAL A 20 -2.13 -3.40 -7.38
N THR A 21 -3.17 -3.64 -8.18
CA THR A 21 -3.73 -2.66 -9.12
C THR A 21 -4.91 -1.96 -8.47
N TRP A 22 -4.90 -0.64 -8.44
CA TRP A 22 -5.91 0.17 -7.74
C TRP A 22 -6.04 1.57 -8.35
N LEU A 23 -7.12 2.25 -8.01
CA LEU A 23 -7.38 3.64 -8.42
C LEU A 23 -6.97 4.59 -7.29
N ASP A 24 -5.98 5.44 -7.57
CA ASP A 24 -5.56 6.47 -6.62
C ASP A 24 -6.40 7.74 -6.78
N ALA A 25 -6.65 8.41 -5.65
CA ALA A 25 -7.42 9.65 -5.59
C ALA A 25 -6.58 10.86 -6.04
N SER A 26 -5.71 10.66 -7.02
CA SER A 26 -4.86 11.67 -7.63
C SER A 26 -5.19 11.83 -9.12
N ARG A 27 -4.70 12.93 -9.71
CA ARG A 27 -4.86 13.20 -11.14
C ARG A 27 -3.68 12.62 -11.90
N GLY A 28 -3.97 11.85 -12.94
CA GLY A 28 -2.97 11.23 -13.81
C GLY A 28 -2.42 12.10 -14.92
N ARG A 29 -2.78 13.39 -14.98
CA ARG A 29 -2.45 14.26 -16.11
C ARG A 29 -1.46 15.36 -15.71
N LEU A 30 -0.43 15.54 -16.54
CA LEU A 30 0.29 16.81 -16.62
C LEU A 30 -0.64 17.77 -17.35
N GLU A 31 -1.19 18.74 -16.63
CA GLU A 31 -1.96 19.82 -17.24
C GLU A 31 -1.12 21.08 -17.30
N THR A 32 -1.25 21.82 -18.39
CA THR A 32 -0.78 23.19 -18.48
C THR A 32 -1.61 24.09 -17.55
N VAL A 33 -1.06 25.26 -17.18
CA VAL A 33 -1.75 26.21 -16.30
C VAL A 33 -3.06 26.71 -16.93
N GLU A 34 -3.10 26.74 -18.26
CA GLU A 34 -4.25 27.08 -19.08
C GLU A 34 -5.36 26.02 -18.98
N GLU A 35 -5.02 24.73 -19.11
CA GLU A 35 -5.98 23.61 -18.98
C GLU A 35 -6.59 23.54 -17.56
N LEU A 36 -5.78 23.81 -16.53
CA LEU A 36 -6.25 23.89 -15.13
C LEU A 36 -7.25 25.03 -14.92
N ARG A 37 -7.08 26.15 -15.64
CA ARG A 37 -7.98 27.32 -15.57
C ARG A 37 -9.30 27.10 -16.29
N GLU A 38 -9.30 26.37 -17.40
CA GLU A 38 -10.50 26.10 -18.19
C GLU A 38 -11.37 24.98 -17.60
N ALA A 39 -10.76 23.92 -17.06
CA ALA A 39 -11.49 22.76 -16.54
C ALA A 39 -12.13 23.01 -15.17
N GLY A 40 -11.57 23.91 -14.36
CA GLY A 40 -11.99 24.12 -12.97
C GLY A 40 -11.93 22.84 -12.10
N ALA A 41 -12.33 22.92 -10.83
CA ALA A 41 -12.32 21.75 -9.94
C ALA A 41 -13.33 20.65 -10.32
N ALA A 42 -14.37 21.00 -11.09
CA ALA A 42 -15.46 20.09 -11.48
C ALA A 42 -15.14 19.20 -12.69
N GLY A 43 -14.11 19.53 -13.49
CA GLY A 43 -13.65 18.74 -14.63
C GLY A 43 -12.49 17.80 -14.30
N ALA A 44 -12.05 17.73 -13.04
CA ALA A 44 -10.94 16.88 -12.63
C ALA A 44 -11.39 15.42 -12.52
N GLU A 45 -11.10 14.63 -13.56
CA GLU A 45 -11.13 13.17 -13.47
C GLU A 45 -9.99 12.71 -12.54
N ILE A 46 -10.36 12.31 -11.33
CA ILE A 46 -9.55 11.52 -10.40
C ILE A 46 -9.78 10.04 -10.68
N ASP A 47 -9.02 9.14 -10.03
CA ASP A 47 -8.96 7.68 -10.30
C ASP A 47 -7.79 7.30 -11.23
N LEU A 48 -6.59 7.77 -10.89
CA LEU A 48 -5.38 7.37 -11.60
C LEU A 48 -5.13 5.87 -11.41
N PRO A 49 -5.01 5.07 -12.49
CA PRO A 49 -4.63 3.66 -12.37
C PRO A 49 -3.19 3.54 -11.86
N VAL A 50 -3.03 2.92 -10.71
CA VAL A 50 -1.73 2.69 -10.06
C VAL A 50 -1.49 1.19 -9.93
N THR A 51 -0.26 0.78 -10.22
CA THR A 51 0.26 -0.54 -9.82
C THR A 51 1.30 -0.34 -8.73
N SER A 52 1.02 -0.88 -7.55
CA SER A 52 1.94 -0.84 -6.43
C SER A 52 2.48 -2.23 -6.13
N TYR A 53 3.75 -2.27 -5.74
CA TYR A 53 4.44 -3.50 -5.32
C TYR A 53 4.92 -3.34 -3.89
N GLY A 54 4.83 -4.41 -3.11
CA GLY A 54 5.41 -4.40 -1.76
C GLY A 54 5.04 -5.63 -0.95
N VAL A 55 5.63 -5.74 0.23
CA VAL A 55 5.37 -6.86 1.15
C VAL A 55 4.09 -6.59 1.92
N TYR A 56 3.12 -7.50 1.79
CA TYR A 56 1.85 -7.44 2.51
C TYR A 56 2.06 -7.65 4.01
N ILE A 57 1.77 -6.62 4.80
CA ILE A 57 1.84 -6.69 6.27
C ILE A 57 0.45 -6.64 6.93
N GLY A 58 -0.62 -6.69 6.14
CA GLY A 58 -1.98 -6.82 6.65
C GLY A 58 -2.97 -5.83 6.07
N ALA A 59 -4.24 -5.99 6.47
CA ALA A 59 -5.31 -5.05 6.19
C ALA A 59 -5.83 -4.41 7.48
N PHE A 60 -5.71 -3.08 7.60
CA PHE A 60 -5.98 -2.32 8.82
C PHE A 60 -7.21 -1.42 8.68
N GLY A 61 -7.78 -1.02 9.81
CA GLY A 61 -8.91 -0.09 9.90
C GLY A 61 -10.19 -0.71 10.44
N LYS A 62 -10.98 0.10 11.17
CA LYS A 62 -12.28 -0.29 11.75
C LYS A 62 -13.46 0.12 10.88
N ILE A 63 -13.38 1.28 10.24
CA ILE A 63 -14.43 1.87 9.39
C ILE A 63 -14.19 1.48 7.93
N ALA A 64 -13.06 1.88 7.36
CA ALA A 64 -12.59 1.47 6.05
C ALA A 64 -11.34 0.59 6.18
N LYS A 65 -11.29 -0.49 5.41
CA LYS A 65 -10.14 -1.39 5.36
C LYS A 65 -9.12 -0.87 4.35
N HIS A 66 -7.86 -0.93 4.74
CA HIS A 66 -6.72 -0.52 3.90
C HIS A 66 -5.70 -1.65 3.86
N ILE A 67 -5.28 -2.06 2.67
CA ILE A 67 -4.13 -2.93 2.45
C ILE A 67 -2.87 -2.12 2.73
N VAL A 68 -1.95 -2.66 3.51
CA VAL A 68 -0.68 -2.00 3.81
C VAL A 68 0.47 -2.85 3.28
N LEU A 69 1.26 -2.23 2.42
CA LEU A 69 2.45 -2.82 1.80
C LEU A 69 3.67 -2.11 2.34
N VAL A 70 4.71 -2.84 2.72
CA VAL A 70 6.04 -2.26 2.92
C VAL A 70 6.71 -2.16 1.56
N ALA A 71 6.99 -0.94 1.10
CA ALA A 71 7.65 -0.65 -0.17
C ALA A 71 9.18 -0.59 -0.01
N SER A 72 9.64 0.02 1.07
CA SER A 72 11.07 0.15 1.39
C SER A 72 11.31 0.00 2.88
N GLN A 73 12.49 -0.50 3.24
CA GLN A 73 12.98 -0.55 4.62
C GLN A 73 14.36 0.09 4.67
N TRP A 74 14.54 1.05 5.58
CA TRP A 74 15.80 1.75 5.80
C TRP A 74 16.35 1.35 7.16
N LEU A 75 17.59 0.87 7.18
CA LEU A 75 18.32 0.57 8.40
C LEU A 75 19.36 1.66 8.60
N PHE A 76 19.23 2.45 9.67
CA PHE A 76 20.16 3.54 9.94
C PHE A 76 21.38 3.02 10.72
N ALA A 77 21.22 2.78 12.02
CA ALA A 77 22.25 2.29 12.92
C ALA A 77 21.62 1.63 14.16
N GLN A 78 22.32 0.68 14.79
CA GLN A 78 21.98 0.12 16.13
C GLN A 78 20.52 -0.39 16.25
N GLY A 79 19.99 -1.01 15.19
CA GLY A 79 18.62 -1.55 15.18
C GLY A 79 17.53 -0.49 14.97
N TYR A 80 17.88 0.77 14.73
CA TYR A 80 16.92 1.79 14.31
C TYR A 80 16.73 1.75 12.80
N GLY A 81 15.48 1.89 12.40
CA GLY A 81 15.11 1.97 11.00
C GLY A 81 13.75 2.60 10.79
N GLN A 82 13.41 2.76 9.53
CA GLN A 82 12.14 3.28 9.08
C GLN A 82 11.61 2.39 7.96
N ILE A 83 10.30 2.34 7.83
CA ILE A 83 9.63 1.68 6.72
C ILE A 83 8.85 2.73 5.95
N ASP A 84 8.86 2.61 4.62
CA ASP A 84 7.94 3.33 3.76
C ASP A 84 6.83 2.36 3.39
N CYS A 85 5.58 2.80 3.60
CA CYS A 85 4.41 1.99 3.36
C CYS A 85 3.55 2.57 2.25
N THR A 86 3.03 1.72 1.38
CA THR A 86 1.90 2.03 0.52
C THR A 86 0.62 1.60 1.21
N ILE A 87 -0.33 2.51 1.37
CA ILE A 87 -1.60 2.29 2.07
C ILE A 87 -2.71 2.43 1.04
N ILE A 88 -3.42 1.34 0.77
CA ILE A 88 -4.38 1.26 -0.33
C ILE A 88 -5.77 0.99 0.23
N PRO A 89 -6.75 1.90 0.08
CA PRO A 89 -8.14 1.62 0.45
C PRO A 89 -8.67 0.40 -0.32
N VAL A 90 -9.20 -0.61 0.38
CA VAL A 90 -9.71 -1.84 -0.27
C VAL A 90 -10.82 -1.53 -1.29
N GLY A 91 -11.54 -0.43 -1.10
CA GLY A 91 -12.60 0.02 -2.01
C GLY A 91 -12.11 0.41 -3.41
N THR A 92 -10.84 0.79 -3.57
CA THR A 92 -10.26 1.23 -4.84
C THR A 92 -9.43 0.16 -5.54
N VAL A 93 -9.31 -1.03 -4.94
CA VAL A 93 -8.51 -2.14 -5.49
C VAL A 93 -9.27 -2.84 -6.61
N GLU A 94 -8.57 -3.08 -7.71
CA GLU A 94 -9.08 -3.80 -8.89
C GLU A 94 -8.58 -5.25 -8.93
N ASN A 95 -7.32 -5.47 -8.55
CA ASN A 95 -6.69 -6.77 -8.57
C ASN A 95 -5.54 -6.89 -7.56
N ILE A 96 -5.34 -8.10 -7.05
CA ILE A 96 -4.19 -8.47 -6.22
C ILE A 96 -3.52 -9.71 -6.82
N ARG A 97 -2.20 -9.72 -6.93
CA ARG A 97 -1.43 -10.87 -7.39
C ARG A 97 -0.24 -11.12 -6.46
N VAL A 98 -0.11 -12.36 -5.98
CA VAL A 98 1.07 -12.79 -5.23
C VAL A 98 2.20 -13.02 -6.23
N LEU A 99 3.33 -12.31 -6.03
CA LEU A 99 4.52 -12.45 -6.85
C LEU A 99 5.50 -13.45 -6.22
N LEU A 100 5.67 -13.38 -4.90
CA LEU A 100 6.53 -14.29 -4.15
C LEU A 100 5.94 -14.51 -2.75
N PRO A 101 5.48 -15.74 -2.41
CA PRO A 101 4.96 -16.01 -1.09
C PRO A 101 6.06 -15.93 -0.02
N LYS A 102 5.71 -15.44 1.17
CA LYS A 102 6.58 -15.40 2.36
C LYS A 102 7.98 -14.82 2.10
N LEU A 103 8.08 -13.75 1.30
CA LEU A 103 9.33 -13.02 1.10
C LEU A 103 9.89 -12.51 2.45
N MET A 104 8.99 -12.04 3.33
CA MET A 104 9.35 -11.57 4.67
C MET A 104 8.88 -12.56 5.72
N ASP A 105 9.76 -12.89 6.66
CA ASP A 105 9.43 -13.77 7.78
C ASP A 105 8.44 -13.11 8.77
N ALA A 106 7.84 -13.93 9.62
CA ALA A 106 6.81 -13.49 10.56
C ALA A 106 7.33 -12.51 11.63
N GLU A 107 8.61 -12.58 12.00
CA GLU A 107 9.19 -11.68 13.00
C GLU A 107 9.35 -10.27 12.41
N ASN A 108 9.92 -10.18 11.22
CA ASN A 108 10.08 -8.93 10.50
C ASN A 108 8.75 -8.29 10.10
N VAL A 109 7.74 -9.10 9.72
CA VAL A 109 6.37 -8.59 9.54
C VAL A 109 5.87 -7.92 10.82
N ARG A 110 6.01 -8.57 11.98
CA ARG A 110 5.53 -8.01 13.25
C ARG A 110 6.22 -6.69 13.57
N VAL A 111 7.55 -6.60 13.36
CA VAL A 111 8.28 -5.34 13.54
C VAL A 111 7.73 -4.26 12.62
N CYS A 112 7.47 -4.56 11.35
CA CYS A 112 6.90 -3.62 10.40
C CYS A 112 5.48 -3.18 10.78
N GLN A 113 4.63 -4.10 11.25
CA GLN A 113 3.31 -3.76 11.75
C GLN A 113 3.38 -2.82 12.95
N GLN A 114 4.29 -3.09 13.90
CA GLN A 114 4.50 -2.20 15.04
C GLN A 114 4.99 -0.82 14.60
N ALA A 115 5.92 -0.77 13.65
CA ALA A 115 6.44 0.47 13.08
C ALA A 115 5.34 1.28 12.37
N PHE A 116 4.49 0.62 11.59
CA PHE A 116 3.36 1.25 10.89
C PHE A 116 2.33 1.81 11.87
N ILE A 117 1.94 1.03 12.89
CA ILE A 117 0.90 1.42 13.86
C ILE A 117 1.36 2.57 14.76
N HIS A 118 2.63 2.58 15.18
CA HIS A 118 3.14 3.53 16.17
C HIS A 118 4.00 4.64 15.56
N GLY A 119 4.21 4.64 14.24
CA GLY A 119 5.04 5.61 13.52
C GLY A 119 6.55 5.51 13.79
N ARG A 120 7.03 4.46 14.49
CA ARG A 120 8.46 4.23 14.80
C ARG A 120 8.76 2.73 14.94
N ALA A 121 9.80 2.23 14.28
CA ALA A 121 10.33 0.88 14.49
C ALA A 121 11.37 0.86 15.62
N ARG A 122 11.25 -0.05 16.58
CA ARG A 122 12.36 -0.44 17.46
C ARG A 122 12.83 -1.83 17.03
N ARG A 123 14.02 -1.91 16.41
CA ARG A 123 14.74 -3.14 16.05
C ARG A 123 14.15 -3.95 14.88
N LEU A 124 14.56 -3.61 13.65
CA LEU A 124 14.48 -4.52 12.48
C LEU A 124 15.63 -5.54 12.56
N MET A 125 15.37 -6.83 12.37
CA MET A 125 16.38 -7.90 12.47
C MET A 125 16.58 -8.57 11.11
N ARG A 126 17.84 -8.92 10.80
CA ARG A 126 18.21 -9.63 9.56
C ARG A 126 18.23 -11.13 9.81
#